data_AF-A0A2D2D7I8-F1
#
_entry.id   AF-A0A2D2D7I8-F1
#
_cell.length_a   1.000
_cell.length_b   1.000
_cell.length_c   1.000
_cell.angle_alpha   90.00
_cell.angle_beta   90.00
_cell.angle_gamma   90.00
#
_symmetry.space_group_name_H-M   'P 1'
#
loop_
_entity.id
_entity.type
_entity.pdbx_description
1 polymer ?
#
loop_
_entity_poly.entity_id
_entity_poly.type
_entity_poly.pdbx_seq_one_letter_code
_entity_poly.pdbx_strand_id
1 'polypeptide(L)'
;MSPRSKFEVIVWVRKTGAFLALRDELIGLAADEPDEVSEHDGMVDFHWRFDSFAKAETVAAALTELRQRTEVVLLRLSNCDDPHSSFTFKDARHVGR
;
A
#
# COMPACT_ATOMS: atom_id res chain seq x y z
N MET A 1 -0.49 -3.85 25.50
CA MET A 1 0.20 -3.85 24.21
C MET A 1 -0.74 -4.48 23.20
N SER A 2 -1.20 -3.72 22.20
CA SER A 2 -1.95 -4.31 21.09
C SER A 2 -1.04 -5.30 20.35
N PRO A 3 -1.55 -6.45 19.90
CA PRO A 3 -0.75 -7.37 19.10
C PRO A 3 -0.22 -6.64 17.86
N ARG A 4 1.08 -6.74 17.60
CA ARG A 4 1.68 -6.20 16.38
C ARG A 4 1.11 -7.01 15.21
N SER A 5 0.44 -6.35 14.27
CA SER A 5 -0.04 -7.02 13.06
C SER A 5 1.12 -7.64 12.31
N LYS A 6 0.90 -8.85 11.77
CA LYS A 6 1.96 -9.67 11.15
C LYS A 6 2.22 -9.30 9.70
N PHE A 7 1.20 -8.79 9.02
CA PHE A 7 1.25 -8.43 7.63
C PHE A 7 0.75 -7.02 7.42
N GLU A 8 1.30 -6.36 6.43
CA GLU A 8 0.93 -5.00 6.08
C GLU A 8 0.93 -4.84 4.56
N VAL A 9 -0.15 -4.30 4.01
CA VAL A 9 -0.17 -3.85 2.62
C VAL A 9 0.13 -2.36 2.62
N ILE A 10 1.21 -2.00 1.94
CA ILE A 10 1.75 -0.64 1.89
C ILE A 10 1.63 -0.13 0.47
N VAL A 11 0.97 1.02 0.30
CA VAL A 11 0.87 1.73 -0.97
C VAL A 11 1.42 3.13 -0.80
N TRP A 12 2.38 3.53 -1.64
CA TRP A 12 2.83 4.92 -1.68
C TRP A 12 2.35 5.56 -2.97
N VAL A 13 1.79 6.76 -2.86
CA VAL A 13 1.34 7.55 -4.01
C VAL A 13 1.95 8.94 -4.02
N ARG A 14 2.18 9.50 -5.21
CA ARG A 14 2.49 10.91 -5.40
C ARG A 14 1.21 11.74 -5.28
N LYS A 15 1.26 12.82 -4.51
CA LYS A 15 0.16 13.76 -4.32
C LYS A 15 0.08 14.71 -5.53
N THR A 16 -0.64 14.28 -6.56
CA THR A 16 -0.93 15.08 -7.77
C THR A 16 -2.35 15.66 -7.70
N GLY A 17 -2.78 16.38 -8.75
CA GLY A 17 -4.17 16.82 -8.88
C GLY A 17 -5.20 15.67 -8.93
N ALA A 18 -4.77 14.44 -9.24
CA ALA A 18 -5.62 13.24 -9.28
C ALA A 18 -5.71 12.51 -7.93
N PHE A 19 -5.03 13.01 -6.88
CA PHE A 19 -4.85 12.29 -5.62
C PHE A 19 -6.15 11.86 -4.96
N LEU A 20 -7.16 12.73 -4.87
CA LEU A 20 -8.42 12.40 -4.19
C LEU A 20 -9.15 11.24 -4.87
N ALA A 21 -9.22 11.26 -6.21
CA ALA A 21 -9.82 10.16 -6.97
C ALA A 21 -9.03 8.85 -6.79
N LEU A 22 -7.69 8.93 -6.81
CA LEU A 22 -6.84 7.76 -6.60
C LEU A 22 -6.98 7.18 -5.19
N ARG A 23 -7.10 8.03 -4.16
CA ARG A 23 -7.35 7.60 -2.78
C ARG A 23 -8.68 6.87 -2.67
N ASP A 24 -9.73 7.41 -3.27
CA ASP A 24 -11.07 6.80 -3.22
C ASP A 24 -11.08 5.46 -4.01
N GLU A 25 -10.36 5.37 -5.13
CA GLU A 25 -10.10 4.10 -5.85
C GLU A 25 -9.35 3.08 -4.96
N LEU A 26 -8.31 3.51 -4.24
CA LEU A 26 -7.55 2.65 -3.32
C LEU A 26 -8.43 2.08 -2.19
N ILE A 27 -9.20 2.93 -1.51
CA ILE A 27 -10.10 2.52 -0.43
C ILE A 27 -11.19 1.59 -0.97
N GLY A 28 -11.75 1.91 -2.14
CA GLY A 28 -12.76 1.07 -2.79
C GLY A 28 -12.24 -0.34 -3.12
N LEU A 29 -11.02 -0.47 -3.63
CA LEU A 29 -10.40 -1.76 -3.93
C LEU A 29 -9.96 -2.53 -2.68
N ALA A 30 -9.49 -1.82 -1.66
CA ALA A 30 -9.14 -2.43 -0.36
C ALA A 30 -10.38 -2.87 0.44
N ALA A 31 -11.56 -2.36 0.08
CA ALA A 31 -12.84 -2.56 0.73
C ALA A 31 -12.89 -2.09 2.21
N ASP A 32 -11.90 -1.32 2.66
CA ASP A 32 -11.81 -0.72 3.98
C ASP A 32 -10.85 0.49 3.99
N GLU A 33 -11.00 1.36 4.98
CA GLU A 33 -10.09 2.47 5.22
C GLU A 33 -8.70 1.95 5.67
N PRO A 34 -7.61 2.65 5.33
CA PRO A 34 -6.27 2.35 5.83
C PRO A 34 -6.20 2.56 7.35
N ASP A 35 -5.47 1.68 8.05
CA ASP A 35 -5.20 1.81 9.48
C ASP A 35 -4.29 3.00 9.80
N GLU A 36 -3.41 3.34 8.85
CA GLU A 36 -2.51 4.49 8.96
C GLU A 36 -2.30 5.15 7.60
N VAL A 37 -2.28 6.48 7.64
CA VAL A 37 -1.99 7.33 6.49
C VAL A 37 -0.96 8.37 6.92
N SER A 38 0.18 8.39 6.23
CA SER A 38 1.22 9.37 6.47
C SER A 38 1.50 10.18 5.20
N GLU A 39 1.73 11.48 5.35
CA GLU A 39 2.06 12.40 4.27
C GLU A 39 3.46 12.96 4.47
N HIS A 40 4.28 12.91 3.42
CA HIS A 40 5.63 13.43 3.45
C HIS A 40 6.10 13.81 2.03
N ASP A 41 6.74 14.99 1.89
CA ASP A 41 7.39 15.44 0.65
C ASP A 41 6.57 15.23 -0.64
N GLY A 42 5.27 15.58 -0.62
CA GLY A 42 4.39 15.42 -1.78
C GLY A 42 4.04 13.96 -2.11
N MET A 43 4.25 13.04 -1.17
CA MET A 43 3.79 11.65 -1.22
C MET A 43 2.86 11.36 -0.05
N VAL A 44 2.04 10.33 -0.22
CA VAL A 44 1.20 9.78 0.83
C VAL A 44 1.38 8.27 0.82
N ASP A 45 1.66 7.70 1.99
CA ASP A 45 1.68 6.27 2.20
C ASP A 45 0.43 5.81 2.98
N PHE A 46 -0.11 4.69 2.53
CA PHE A 46 -1.29 4.05 3.08
C PHE A 46 -0.91 2.66 3.57
N HIS A 47 -1.35 2.34 4.78
CA HIS A 47 -1.02 1.12 5.47
C HIS A 47 -2.31 0.39 5.90
N TRP A 48 -2.52 -0.81 5.38
CA TRP A 48 -3.55 -1.74 5.84
C TRP A 48 -2.89 -2.92 6.56
N ARG A 49 -3.33 -3.21 7.77
CA ARG A 49 -2.72 -4.17 8.69
C ARG A 49 -3.56 -5.42 8.85
N PHE A 50 -2.91 -6.56 8.84
CA PHE A 50 -3.58 -7.85 8.89
C PHE A 50 -2.83 -8.83 9.79
N ASP A 51 -3.60 -9.66 10.49
CA ASP A 51 -3.07 -10.83 11.21
C ASP A 51 -2.97 -12.08 10.33
N SER A 52 -3.54 -12.02 9.11
CA SER A 52 -3.63 -13.14 8.17
C SER A 52 -3.01 -12.78 6.83
N PHE A 53 -2.08 -13.61 6.36
CA PHE A 53 -1.47 -13.48 5.05
C PHE A 53 -2.53 -13.50 3.94
N ALA A 54 -3.50 -14.41 4.00
CA ALA A 54 -4.54 -14.54 2.98
C ALA A 54 -5.39 -13.27 2.82
N LYS A 55 -5.68 -12.57 3.92
CA LYS A 55 -6.39 -11.27 3.87
C LYS A 55 -5.52 -10.19 3.24
N ALA A 56 -4.26 -10.08 3.69
CA ALA A 56 -3.29 -9.14 3.12
C ALA A 56 -3.06 -9.40 1.62
N GLU A 57 -2.96 -10.65 1.22
CA GLU A 57 -2.79 -11.07 -0.18
C GLU A 57 -4.00 -10.70 -1.02
N THR A 58 -5.22 -10.90 -0.51
CA THR A 58 -6.46 -10.49 -1.19
C THR A 58 -6.48 -9.00 -1.47
N VAL A 59 -6.16 -8.17 -0.46
CA VAL A 59 -6.12 -6.71 -0.62
C VAL A 59 -4.99 -6.29 -1.56
N ALA A 60 -3.79 -6.84 -1.39
CA ALA A 60 -2.66 -6.54 -2.26
C ALA A 60 -2.95 -6.91 -3.72
N ALA A 61 -3.59 -8.06 -3.97
CA ALA A 61 -4.00 -8.51 -5.29
C ALA A 61 -5.01 -7.55 -5.93
N ALA A 62 -6.03 -7.11 -5.21
CA ALA A 62 -6.99 -6.11 -5.70
C ALA A 62 -6.29 -4.79 -6.09
N LEU A 63 -5.37 -4.32 -5.25
CA LEU A 63 -4.64 -3.08 -5.49
C LEU A 63 -3.65 -3.18 -6.68
N THR A 64 -3.34 -4.38 -7.18
CA THR A 64 -2.52 -4.52 -8.40
C THR A 64 -3.18 -3.94 -9.65
N GLU A 65 -4.50 -3.73 -9.65
CA GLU A 65 -5.20 -3.03 -10.74
C GLU A 65 -4.65 -1.62 -10.96
N LEU A 66 -4.21 -0.96 -9.89
CA LEU A 66 -3.66 0.40 -9.93
C LEU A 66 -2.15 0.42 -10.19
N ARG A 67 -1.49 -0.73 -10.35
CA ARG A 67 -0.03 -0.84 -10.54
C ARG A 67 0.48 0.01 -11.70
N GLN A 68 -0.29 0.18 -12.77
CA GLN A 68 0.14 0.93 -13.95
C GLN A 68 -0.01 2.46 -13.80
N ARG A 69 -0.73 2.93 -12.77
CA ARG A 69 -0.82 4.37 -12.48
C ARG A 69 0.56 4.92 -12.12
N THR A 70 0.96 6.01 -12.75
CA THR A 70 2.28 6.63 -12.53
C THR A 70 2.43 7.20 -11.12
N GLU A 71 1.31 7.57 -10.51
CA GLU A 71 1.19 8.13 -9.17
C GLU A 71 1.47 7.09 -8.10
N VAL A 72 1.07 5.83 -8.30
CA VAL A 72 1.39 4.72 -7.40
C VAL A 72 2.86 4.37 -7.55
N VAL A 73 3.70 4.70 -6.58
CA VAL A 73 5.16 4.48 -6.63
C VAL A 73 5.61 3.29 -5.80
N LEU A 74 4.79 2.78 -4.90
CA LEU A 74 5.04 1.54 -4.17
C LEU A 74 3.72 0.77 -4.03
N LEU A 75 3.78 -0.55 -4.21
CA LEU A 75 2.77 -1.49 -3.75
C LEU A 75 3.51 -2.73 -3.22
N ARG A 76 3.37 -2.99 -1.92
CA ARG A 76 4.10 -4.06 -1.24
C ARG A 76 3.21 -4.73 -0.21
N LEU A 77 3.25 -6.05 -0.16
CA LEU A 77 2.80 -6.85 0.97
C LEU A 77 4.03 -7.17 1.82
N SER A 78 4.09 -6.60 3.01
CA SER A 78 5.16 -6.83 3.97
C SER A 78 4.76 -7.89 4.99
N ASN A 79 5.68 -8.79 5.30
CA ASN A 79 5.60 -9.64 6.49
C ASN A 79 6.52 -9.02 7.55
N CYS A 80 5.93 -8.57 8.66
CA CYS A 80 6.60 -7.85 9.74
C CYS A 80 7.46 -8.75 10.62
N ASP A 81 7.17 -10.07 10.65
CA ASP A 81 7.92 -11.07 11.40
C ASP A 81 9.09 -11.63 10.57
N ASP A 82 8.91 -11.75 9.26
CA ASP A 82 9.94 -12.18 8.30
C ASP A 82 9.98 -11.28 7.06
N PRO A 83 10.83 -10.24 7.04
CA PRO A 83 10.96 -9.33 5.91
C PRO A 83 11.36 -10.02 4.59
N HIS A 84 12.02 -11.18 4.62
CA HIS A 84 12.40 -11.93 3.42
C HIS A 84 11.20 -12.59 2.74
N SER A 85 10.12 -12.83 3.49
CA SER A 85 8.83 -13.33 2.99
C SER A 85 7.88 -12.22 2.53
N SER A 86 8.38 -10.98 2.36
CA SER A 86 7.59 -9.87 1.80
C SER A 86 7.56 -9.92 0.26
N PHE A 87 6.44 -9.48 -0.33
CA PHE A 87 6.28 -9.41 -1.78
C PHE A 87 6.12 -7.97 -2.25
N THR A 88 6.91 -7.56 -3.25
CA THR A 88 6.82 -6.22 -3.85
C THR A 88 6.24 -6.32 -5.25
N PHE A 89 5.05 -5.74 -5.46
CA PHE A 89 4.37 -5.72 -6.75
C PHE A 89 4.85 -4.56 -7.63
N LYS A 90 5.23 -3.44 -7.00
CA LYS A 90 5.79 -2.27 -7.65
C LYS A 90 6.70 -1.53 -6.68
N ASP A 91 7.88 -1.13 -7.14
CA ASP A 91 8.71 -0.11 -6.49
C ASP A 91 9.34 0.78 -7.56
N ALA A 92 8.76 1.97 -7.73
CA ALA A 92 9.20 3.03 -8.63
C ALA A 92 9.71 4.26 -7.85
N ARG A 93 9.94 4.13 -6.53
CA ARG A 93 10.40 5.23 -5.69
C ARG A 93 11.76 5.77 -6.11
N HIS A 94 12.58 4.94 -6.75
CA HIS A 94 13.94 5.26 -7.19
C HIS A 94 14.04 5.60 -8.69
N VAL A 95 12.94 5.57 -9.44
CA VAL A 95 12.95 5.93 -10.86
C VAL A 95 12.88 7.45 -10.97
N GLY A 96 14.04 8.10 -10.89
CA GLY A 96 14.15 9.57 -10.97
C GLY A 96 15.44 10.19 -10.43
N ARG A 97 16.57 9.46 -10.38
CA ARG A 97 17.90 10.07 -10.26
C ARG A 97 18.59 10.12 -11.61
#